data_AF-A0A7V3I179-F1
#
_entry.id   AF-A0A7V3I179-F1
#
_cell.length_a   1.000
_cell.length_b   1.000
_cell.length_c   1.000
_cell.angle_alpha   90.00
_cell.angle_beta   90.00
_cell.angle_gamma   90.00
#
_symmetry.space_group_name_H-M   'P 1'
#
loop_
_entity.id
_entity.type
_entity.pdbx_description
1 polymer ?
#
loop_
_entity_poly.entity_id
_entity_poly.type
_entity_poly.pdbx_seq_one_letter_code
_entity_poly.pdbx_strand_id
1 'polypeptide(L)'
;MNITALSPRLAAAAALAAGVMLAGPAHADPDTNTDDTNTDEAFLASLKQSGLTYGSSARAVAAGQTVCGLMDNGKSGIEVITYVQKNNPGVTLDDAAKFVAIAANQYCPKRLGL
;
A
#
# COMPACT_ATOMS: atom_id res chain seq x y z
N MET A 1 8.54 35.51 -30.03
CA MET A 1 9.55 36.58 -30.06
C MET A 1 9.55 37.29 -28.71
N ASN A 2 10.60 37.07 -27.92
CA ASN A 2 11.24 38.04 -27.03
C ASN A 2 12.51 37.36 -26.47
N ILE A 3 13.65 37.92 -26.85
CA ILE A 3 15.01 37.47 -26.52
C ILE A 3 15.67 38.66 -25.85
N THR A 4 15.75 38.64 -24.52
CA THR A 4 16.63 39.55 -23.77
C THR A 4 17.89 38.77 -23.43
N ALA A 5 18.92 38.95 -24.24
CA ALA A 5 20.27 38.50 -23.95
C ALA A 5 20.88 39.44 -22.89
N LEU A 6 21.35 38.89 -21.76
CA LEU A 6 22.37 39.53 -20.94
C LEU A 6 23.68 38.74 -21.10
N SER A 7 24.69 39.48 -21.56
CA SER A 7 25.99 39.07 -22.06
C SER A 7 26.92 38.38 -21.04
N PRO A 8 28.00 37.73 -21.51
CA PRO A 8 28.70 36.67 -20.82
C PRO A 8 29.86 37.21 -19.99
N ARG A 9 30.00 36.73 -18.75
CA ARG A 9 31.31 36.66 -18.12
C ARG A 9 31.68 35.19 -17.98
N LEU A 10 32.54 34.78 -18.90
CA LEU A 10 33.25 33.51 -18.87
C LEU A 10 33.87 33.32 -17.48
N ALA A 11 33.33 32.38 -16.71
CA ALA A 11 34.11 31.60 -15.76
C ALA A 11 33.93 30.15 -16.18
N ALA A 12 34.86 29.72 -17.03
CA ALA A 12 35.00 28.32 -17.42
C ALA A 12 35.34 27.50 -16.17
N ALA A 13 34.52 26.49 -15.87
CA ALA A 13 34.93 25.32 -15.11
C ALA A 13 34.25 24.12 -15.75
N ALA A 14 35.10 23.27 -16.31
CA ALA A 14 34.79 22.04 -17.02
C ALA A 14 34.02 21.04 -16.15
N ALA A 15 33.10 20.29 -16.76
CA ALA A 15 33.21 18.82 -16.83
C ALA A 15 32.07 18.26 -17.69
N LEU A 16 32.45 17.32 -18.57
CA LEU A 16 31.57 16.53 -19.42
C LEU A 16 30.68 15.60 -18.59
N ALA A 17 29.41 15.48 -18.96
CA ALA A 17 28.72 14.18 -19.01
C ALA A 17 27.45 14.30 -19.86
N ALA A 18 27.40 13.55 -20.95
CA ALA A 18 26.17 13.28 -21.67
C ALA A 18 25.23 12.48 -20.74
N GLY A 19 24.11 13.09 -20.37
CA GLY A 19 23.03 12.44 -19.65
C GLY A 19 21.81 12.35 -20.56
N VAL A 20 21.56 11.17 -21.10
CA VAL A 20 20.27 10.80 -21.69
C VAL A 20 19.22 11.07 -20.61
N MET A 21 18.32 12.02 -20.84
CA MET A 21 17.10 12.16 -20.04
C MET A 21 16.22 10.94 -20.34
N LEU A 22 16.52 9.84 -19.65
CA LEU A 22 15.58 8.76 -19.45
C LEU A 22 14.41 9.40 -18.69
N ALA A 23 13.27 9.54 -19.37
CA ALA A 23 11.99 9.61 -18.70
C ALA A 23 11.80 8.29 -17.95
N GLY A 24 12.45 8.17 -16.78
CA GLY A 24 12.07 7.19 -15.79
C GLY A 24 10.62 7.48 -15.41
N PRO A 25 9.80 6.45 -15.18
CA PRO A 25 8.48 6.68 -14.62
C PRO A 25 8.69 7.48 -13.33
N ALA A 26 8.12 8.68 -13.31
CA ALA A 26 8.05 9.48 -12.12
C ALA A 26 7.34 8.61 -11.08
N HIS A 27 8.11 8.09 -10.12
CA HIS A 27 7.56 7.67 -8.85
C HIS A 27 6.94 8.93 -8.26
N ALA A 28 5.64 9.10 -8.47
CA ALA A 28 4.88 10.11 -7.77
C ALA A 28 5.10 9.87 -6.28
N ASP A 29 5.62 10.90 -5.61
CA ASP A 29 5.62 11.00 -4.16
C ASP A 29 4.25 10.57 -3.61
N PRO A 30 4.20 9.86 -2.47
CA PRO A 30 2.96 9.41 -1.88
C PRO A 30 2.17 10.65 -1.43
N ASP A 31 1.29 11.13 -2.30
CA ASP A 31 0.23 12.05 -1.93
C ASP A 31 -0.62 11.31 -0.89
N THR A 32 -0.56 11.75 0.37
CA THR A 32 -1.19 11.13 1.55
C THR A 32 -2.72 11.30 1.57
N ASN A 33 -3.32 11.40 0.38
CA ASN A 33 -4.73 11.17 0.14
C ASN A 33 -4.85 9.76 -0.44
N THR A 34 -4.62 8.74 0.40
CA THR A 34 -4.99 7.36 0.06
C THR A 34 -6.51 7.33 -0.09
N ASP A 35 -6.97 7.54 -1.33
CA ASP A 35 -8.30 7.12 -1.75
C ASP A 35 -8.44 5.65 -1.31
N ASP A 36 -9.47 5.34 -0.51
CA ASP A 36 -9.71 4.00 0.06
C ASP A 36 -9.62 2.92 -1.02
N THR A 37 -9.99 3.27 -2.25
CA THR A 37 -9.87 2.44 -3.46
C THR A 37 -8.44 1.92 -3.68
N ASN A 38 -7.40 2.74 -3.50
CA ASN A 38 -6.00 2.32 -3.67
C ASN A 38 -5.56 1.34 -2.57
N THR A 39 -6.05 1.54 -1.34
CA THR A 39 -5.76 0.64 -0.21
C THR A 39 -6.42 -0.73 -0.41
N ASP A 40 -7.67 -0.73 -0.89
CA ASP A 40 -8.44 -1.93 -1.20
C ASP A 40 -7.77 -2.76 -2.31
N GLU A 41 -7.30 -2.12 -3.38
CA GLU A 41 -6.58 -2.80 -4.46
C GLU A 41 -5.27 -3.41 -3.98
N ALA A 42 -4.48 -2.66 -3.20
CA ALA A 42 -3.22 -3.14 -2.64
C ALA A 42 -3.44 -4.31 -1.65
N PHE A 43 -4.50 -4.25 -0.85
CA PHE A 43 -4.93 -5.36 0.00
C PHE A 43 -5.26 -6.61 -0.82
N LEU A 44 -6.10 -6.48 -1.85
CA LEU A 44 -6.51 -7.59 -2.70
C LEU A 44 -5.33 -8.19 -3.49
N ALA A 45 -4.37 -7.37 -3.89
CA ALA A 45 -3.12 -7.81 -4.52
C ALA A 45 -2.25 -8.61 -3.54
N SER A 46 -2.12 -8.13 -2.31
CA SER A 46 -1.34 -8.78 -1.25
C SER A 46 -1.91 -10.14 -0.85
N LEU A 47 -3.25 -10.27 -0.83
CA LEU A 47 -3.92 -11.56 -0.64
C LEU A 47 -3.51 -12.56 -1.74
N LYS A 48 -3.60 -12.14 -3.02
CA LYS A 48 -3.23 -12.98 -4.16
C LYS A 48 -1.76 -13.40 -4.11
N GLN A 49 -0.85 -12.46 -3.82
CA GLN A 49 0.58 -12.73 -3.70
C GLN A 49 0.90 -13.73 -2.58
N SER A 50 0.07 -13.75 -1.53
CA SER A 50 0.20 -14.69 -0.40
C SER A 50 -0.46 -16.05 -0.65
N GLY A 51 -0.99 -16.29 -1.85
CA GLY A 51 -1.69 -17.52 -2.21
C GLY A 51 -3.12 -17.62 -1.67
N LEU A 52 -3.64 -16.55 -1.06
CA LEU A 52 -5.01 -16.52 -0.55
C LEU A 52 -6.00 -16.32 -1.70
N THR A 53 -7.07 -17.11 -1.66
CA THR A 53 -8.19 -16.99 -2.60
C THR A 53 -9.42 -16.43 -1.89
N TYR A 54 -10.23 -15.67 -2.62
CA TYR A 54 -11.48 -15.11 -2.13
C TYR A 54 -12.53 -15.16 -3.22
N GLY A 55 -13.78 -15.45 -2.85
CA GLY A 55 -14.89 -15.54 -3.81
C GLY A 55 -15.45 -14.18 -4.25
N SER A 56 -15.19 -13.10 -3.49
CA SER A 56 -15.66 -11.76 -3.79
C SER A 56 -14.68 -10.73 -3.23
N SER A 57 -14.21 -9.83 -4.09
CA SER A 57 -13.32 -8.71 -3.70
C SER A 57 -13.99 -7.82 -2.64
N ALA A 58 -15.24 -7.44 -2.86
CA ALA A 58 -16.00 -6.61 -1.92
C ALA A 58 -16.12 -7.25 -0.53
N ARG A 59 -16.38 -8.57 -0.45
CA ARG A 59 -16.43 -9.28 0.85
C ARG A 59 -15.07 -9.36 1.51
N ALA A 60 -14.01 -9.61 0.72
CA ALA A 60 -12.65 -9.67 1.24
C ALA A 60 -12.22 -8.31 1.83
N VAL A 61 -12.50 -7.22 1.11
CA VAL A 61 -12.25 -5.84 1.57
C VAL A 61 -13.00 -5.56 2.86
N ALA A 62 -14.32 -5.80 2.90
CA ALA A 62 -15.13 -5.55 4.10
C ALA A 62 -14.63 -6.35 5.32
N ALA A 63 -14.21 -7.60 5.11
CA ALA A 63 -13.60 -8.42 6.15
C ALA A 63 -12.23 -7.87 6.60
N GLY A 64 -11.42 -7.37 5.67
CA GLY A 64 -10.13 -6.73 5.96
C GLY A 64 -10.27 -5.43 6.75
N GLN A 65 -11.23 -4.58 6.40
CA GLN A 65 -11.54 -3.36 7.16
C GLN A 65 -12.06 -3.71 8.57
N THR A 66 -12.85 -4.79 8.70
CA THR A 66 -13.34 -5.28 10.00
C THR A 66 -12.19 -5.70 10.93
N VAL A 67 -11.12 -6.30 10.40
CA VAL A 67 -9.92 -6.65 11.18
C VAL A 67 -9.40 -5.43 11.93
N CYS A 68 -9.31 -4.27 11.26
CA CYS A 68 -8.83 -3.08 11.92
C CYS A 68 -9.77 -2.57 13.00
N GLY A 69 -11.07 -2.52 12.71
CA GLY A 69 -12.08 -2.18 13.71
C GLY A 69 -12.02 -3.09 14.95
N LEU A 70 -11.81 -4.39 14.77
CA LEU A 70 -11.67 -5.34 15.88
C LEU A 70 -10.42 -5.07 16.73
N MET A 71 -9.29 -4.78 16.10
CA MET A 71 -8.04 -4.45 16.81
C MET A 71 -8.10 -3.09 17.52
N ASP A 72 -8.80 -2.12 16.96
CA ASP A 72 -9.06 -0.82 17.58
C ASP A 72 -9.98 -0.94 18.79
N ASN A 73 -10.88 -1.92 18.78
CA ASN A 73 -11.69 -2.30 19.94
C ASN A 73 -10.94 -3.18 20.96
N GLY A 74 -9.61 -3.29 20.84
CA GLY A 74 -8.76 -3.95 21.83
C GLY A 74 -8.68 -5.48 21.71
N LYS A 75 -9.20 -6.09 20.64
CA LYS A 75 -9.09 -7.54 20.43
C LYS A 75 -7.64 -7.93 20.10
N SER A 76 -7.19 -9.04 20.66
CA SER A 76 -5.88 -9.62 20.34
C SER A 76 -5.86 -10.21 18.93
N GLY A 77 -4.66 -10.34 18.34
CA GLY A 77 -4.50 -10.96 17.02
C GLY A 77 -5.12 -12.36 16.93
N ILE A 78 -5.02 -13.17 17.99
CA ILE A 78 -5.62 -14.52 18.04
C ILE A 78 -7.16 -14.47 18.04
N GLU A 79 -7.77 -13.53 18.78
CA GLU A 79 -9.22 -13.35 18.76
C GLU A 79 -9.71 -12.90 17.38
N VAL A 80 -8.96 -12.05 16.69
CA VAL A 80 -9.29 -11.59 15.34
C VAL A 80 -9.13 -12.72 14.31
N ILE A 81 -8.07 -13.53 14.41
CA ILE A 81 -7.88 -14.73 13.58
C ILE A 81 -9.03 -15.72 13.79
N THR A 82 -9.45 -15.93 15.04
CA THR A 82 -10.58 -16.79 15.39
C THR A 82 -11.89 -16.24 14.82
N TYR A 83 -12.06 -14.92 14.86
CA TYR A 83 -13.21 -14.26 14.23
C TYR A 83 -13.23 -14.50 12.72
N VAL A 84 -12.10 -14.35 12.02
CA VAL A 84 -11.99 -14.59 10.57
C VAL A 84 -12.36 -16.05 10.24
N GLN A 85 -11.84 -17.03 10.97
CA GLN A 85 -12.18 -18.44 10.73
C GLN A 85 -13.67 -18.76 10.96
N LYS A 86 -14.25 -18.23 12.05
CA LYS A 86 -15.68 -18.47 12.36
C LYS A 86 -16.62 -17.94 11.28
N ASN A 87 -16.24 -16.85 10.63
CA ASN A 87 -17.05 -16.23 9.56
C ASN A 87 -16.74 -16.79 8.17
N ASN A 88 -15.70 -17.62 8.02
CA ASN A 88 -15.28 -18.17 6.73
C ASN A 88 -15.00 -19.69 6.88
N PRO A 89 -16.05 -20.54 6.89
CA PRO A 89 -15.89 -21.98 6.98
C PRO A 89 -14.97 -22.50 5.85
N GLY A 90 -13.96 -23.29 6.22
CA GLY A 90 -12.98 -23.85 5.28
C GLY A 90 -11.69 -23.04 5.13
N VAL A 91 -11.59 -21.84 5.70
CA VAL A 91 -10.31 -21.11 5.83
C VAL A 91 -9.46 -21.76 6.92
N THR A 92 -8.19 -22.03 6.61
CA THR A 92 -7.25 -22.62 7.57
C THR A 92 -6.77 -21.58 8.60
N LEU A 93 -6.22 -22.03 9.72
CA LEU A 93 -5.62 -21.14 10.72
C LEU A 93 -4.50 -20.28 10.13
N ASP A 94 -3.65 -20.88 9.29
CA ASP A 94 -2.54 -20.20 8.61
C ASP A 94 -3.05 -19.13 7.63
N ASP A 95 -4.05 -19.47 6.83
CA ASP A 95 -4.66 -18.53 5.89
C ASP A 95 -5.34 -17.36 6.60
N ALA A 96 -6.03 -17.64 7.71
CA ALA A 96 -6.62 -16.60 8.54
C ALA A 96 -5.56 -15.69 9.17
N ALA A 97 -4.43 -16.25 9.63
CA ALA A 97 -3.32 -15.47 10.17
C ALA A 97 -2.70 -14.54 9.11
N LYS A 98 -2.45 -15.06 7.90
CA LYS A 98 -1.97 -14.27 6.75
C LYS A 98 -2.96 -13.16 6.40
N PHE A 99 -4.24 -13.49 6.30
CA PHE A 99 -5.30 -12.52 6.02
C PHE A 99 -5.30 -11.38 7.03
N VAL A 100 -5.26 -11.70 8.34
CA VAL A 100 -5.26 -10.72 9.41
C VAL A 100 -4.01 -9.85 9.39
N ALA A 101 -2.83 -10.43 9.12
CA ALA A 101 -1.59 -9.67 9.02
C ALA A 101 -1.61 -8.70 7.84
N ILE A 102 -2.08 -9.13 6.67
CA ILE A 102 -2.20 -8.27 5.48
C ILE A 102 -3.22 -7.16 5.72
N ALA A 103 -4.38 -7.50 6.28
CA ALA A 103 -5.42 -6.53 6.62
C ALA A 103 -4.92 -5.48 7.62
N ALA A 104 -4.20 -5.90 8.66
CA ALA A 104 -3.61 -4.97 9.63
C ALA A 104 -2.58 -4.04 8.98
N ASN A 105 -1.74 -4.56 8.08
CA ASN A 105 -0.75 -3.74 7.37
C ASN A 105 -1.40 -2.64 6.51
N GLN A 106 -2.50 -2.96 5.83
CA GLN A 106 -3.14 -2.04 4.90
C GLN A 106 -4.13 -1.08 5.58
N TYR A 107 -4.95 -1.59 6.50
CA TYR A 107 -6.06 -0.83 7.08
C TYR A 107 -5.77 -0.27 8.47
N CYS A 108 -4.68 -0.65 9.14
CA CYS A 108 -4.31 -0.14 10.47
C CYS A 108 -3.01 0.68 10.51
N PRO A 109 -2.87 1.75 9.70
CA PRO A 109 -1.63 2.54 9.63
C PRO A 109 -1.27 3.17 10.98
N LYS A 110 -2.26 3.54 11.80
CA LYS A 110 -2.05 4.11 13.16
C LYS A 110 -1.31 3.18 14.12
N ARG A 111 -1.26 1.88 13.82
CA ARG A 111 -0.66 0.85 14.68
C ARG A 111 0.73 0.43 14.21
N LEU A 112 1.12 0.80 12.99
CA LEU A 112 2.38 0.42 12.36
C LEU A 112 3.49 1.46 12.52
N GLY A 113 3.15 2.69 12.95
CA GLY A 113 4.14 3.67 13.41
C GLY A 113 5.29 3.92 12.44
N LEU A 114 4.98 4.06 11.15
CA LEU A 114 5.86 4.69 10.16
C LEU A 114 5.38 6.12 9.92
#